data_AF-A0AAX3KR62-F1
#
_entry.id   AF-A0AAX3KR62-F1
#
_cell.length_a   1.000
_cell.length_b   1.000
_cell.length_c   1.000
_cell.angle_alpha   90.00
_cell.angle_beta   90.00
_cell.angle_gamma   90.00
#
_symmetry.space_group_name_H-M   'P 1'
#
loop_
_entity.id
_entity.type
_entity.pdbx_description
1 polymer ?
#
loop_
_entity_poly.entity_id
_entity_poly.type
_entity_poly.pdbx_seq_one_letter_code
_entity_poly.pdbx_strand_id
1 'polypeptide(L)'
;MGPMEDEVISTPVTVTTVNGQSFVSGLFWQPLSKPRAYMQEAREIGKREKMDIVAIRHGSIIQAGFVSKNAGVTKGMYSLAAALAGALGESWLGVFALGAERYALVGVKDGAILPGCDIVGDQVEIQEKLQIFQAFFTDENDKFFSPPEFGFSNNELYLDKVLVASSLKKEYRLKQLTFGLTSKEWGVVGVLGVLALVGAVVFFQWKAAEEKRIREERIRIAEEQRLELERLNEKAQQEQSLQALEHPWAKMAEVDGFWRVCFAQVTKLPLAFDGWVFQSARCSFDKVDVTYSRTGNATVGDFIIGAAPRFPAAEPAFFEEGQAAAVHVPLDMGVGGDEDLEQMNPLLNRFSSHFQRLGLKPVINEKATEEQRQVMPGEDPNDPNAPKKPEPFWRTFTFSYESPRAPNETLSGLAGPGLRLTEISVNLNFESAQLTWKVDGEIYAQK
;
A
#
# COMPACT_ATOMS: atom_id res chain seq x y z
N MET A 1 34.55 -28.86 18.17
CA MET A 1 35.30 -29.68 17.20
C MET A 1 35.18 -29.01 15.86
N GLY A 2 36.19 -28.21 15.48
CA GLY A 2 36.26 -27.65 14.13
C GLY A 2 36.50 -28.76 13.11
N PRO A 3 36.14 -28.56 11.83
CA PRO A 3 36.45 -29.54 10.80
C PRO A 3 37.97 -29.67 10.71
N MET A 4 38.49 -30.90 10.83
CA MET A 4 39.85 -31.22 10.39
C MET A 4 39.92 -30.83 8.92
N GLU A 5 40.75 -29.84 8.61
CA GLU A 5 41.13 -29.53 7.24
C GLU A 5 41.82 -30.78 6.68
N ASP A 6 41.23 -31.35 5.62
CA ASP A 6 41.82 -32.44 4.86
C ASP A 6 43.18 -31.95 4.32
N GLU A 7 44.26 -32.37 4.99
CA GLU A 7 45.62 -32.10 4.59
C GLU A 7 45.86 -32.75 3.22
N VAL A 8 45.83 -31.93 2.17
CA VAL A 8 46.13 -32.37 0.82
C VAL A 8 47.58 -32.84 0.81
N ILE A 9 47.78 -34.15 0.65
CA ILE A 9 49.11 -34.75 0.50
C ILE A 9 49.79 -34.11 -0.72
N SER A 10 50.61 -33.10 -0.47
CA SER A 10 51.32 -32.33 -1.50
C SER A 10 52.78 -32.74 -1.51
N THR A 11 53.10 -33.83 -2.21
CA THR A 11 54.49 -34.09 -2.61
C THR A 11 54.94 -32.99 -3.57
N PRO A 12 56.11 -32.35 -3.37
CA PRO A 12 56.60 -31.33 -4.28
C PRO A 12 56.83 -31.95 -5.67
N VAL A 13 56.08 -31.47 -6.65
CA VAL A 13 56.13 -31.96 -8.04
C VAL A 13 57.24 -31.22 -8.78
N THR A 14 58.08 -31.96 -9.50
CA THR A 14 59.16 -31.38 -10.33
C THR A 14 59.00 -31.81 -11.78
N VAL A 15 59.13 -30.85 -12.70
CA VAL A 15 59.21 -31.11 -14.15
C VAL A 15 60.65 -30.97 -14.61
N THR A 16 61.21 -32.03 -15.19
CA THR A 16 62.57 -32.06 -15.74
C THR A 16 62.55 -32.39 -17.23
N THR A 17 63.40 -31.71 -18.00
CA THR A 17 63.53 -31.97 -19.44
C THR A 17 64.73 -32.87 -19.72
N VAL A 18 64.51 -34.01 -20.37
CA VAL A 18 65.55 -34.95 -20.78
C VAL A 18 65.34 -35.30 -22.25
N ASN A 19 66.38 -35.20 -23.10
CA ASN A 19 66.29 -35.48 -24.54
C ASN A 19 65.12 -34.77 -25.26
N GLY A 20 64.79 -33.54 -24.84
CA GLY A 20 63.70 -32.75 -25.42
C GLY A 20 62.27 -33.19 -25.01
N GLN A 21 62.14 -34.11 -24.06
CA GLN A 21 60.85 -34.54 -23.48
C GLN A 21 60.73 -34.08 -22.02
N SER A 22 59.52 -33.67 -21.62
CA SER A 22 59.22 -33.27 -20.24
C SER A 22 58.78 -34.47 -19.40
N PHE A 23 59.47 -34.68 -18.28
CA PHE A 23 59.21 -35.72 -17.30
C PHE A 23 58.75 -35.10 -15.98
N VAL A 24 57.80 -35.76 -15.33
CA VAL A 24 57.19 -35.32 -14.07
C VAL A 24 57.53 -36.35 -13.00
N SER A 25 58.10 -35.86 -11.90
CA SER A 25 58.38 -36.60 -10.67
C SER A 25 57.55 -36.06 -9.52
N GLY A 26 57.37 -36.84 -8.45
CA GLY A 26 56.54 -36.44 -7.31
C GLY A 26 55.09 -36.91 -7.41
N LEU A 27 54.77 -37.90 -8.25
CA LEU A 27 53.40 -38.39 -8.39
C LEU A 27 52.98 -39.20 -7.15
N PHE A 28 51.73 -39.05 -6.74
CA PHE A 28 51.16 -39.85 -5.67
C PHE A 28 50.76 -41.24 -6.20
N TRP A 29 51.59 -42.25 -5.93
CA TRP A 29 51.40 -43.61 -6.44
C TRP A 29 50.51 -44.46 -5.53
N GLN A 30 49.43 -45.01 -6.09
CA GLN A 30 48.50 -45.90 -5.40
C GLN A 30 48.13 -47.14 -6.25
N PRO A 31 48.10 -48.35 -5.68
CA PRO A 31 47.51 -49.53 -6.32
C PRO A 31 46.02 -49.38 -6.60
N LEU A 32 45.57 -49.89 -7.75
CA LEU A 32 44.16 -49.94 -8.13
C LEU A 32 43.58 -51.34 -7.89
N SER A 33 42.43 -51.40 -7.23
CA SER A 33 41.75 -52.64 -6.80
C SER A 33 40.79 -53.23 -7.84
N LYS A 34 40.43 -52.48 -8.90
CA LYS A 34 39.47 -52.88 -9.94
C LYS A 34 40.14 -53.03 -11.32
N PRO A 35 40.86 -54.13 -11.63
CA PRO A 35 41.61 -54.27 -12.88
C PRO A 35 40.79 -54.08 -14.17
N ARG A 36 39.50 -54.44 -14.19
CA ARG A 36 38.61 -54.26 -15.36
C ARG A 36 38.01 -52.86 -15.48
N ALA A 37 38.02 -52.10 -14.40
CA ALA A 37 37.42 -50.76 -14.32
C ALA A 37 38.41 -49.74 -13.73
N TYR A 38 39.70 -49.95 -13.94
CA TYR A 38 40.78 -49.20 -13.31
C TYR A 38 40.71 -47.70 -13.62
N MET A 39 40.27 -47.31 -14.83
CA MET A 39 40.05 -45.90 -15.17
C MET A 39 38.86 -45.27 -14.44
N GLN A 40 37.83 -46.06 -14.09
CA GLN A 40 36.71 -45.57 -13.27
C GLN A 40 37.17 -45.39 -11.83
N GLU A 41 37.89 -46.35 -11.27
CA GLU A 41 38.49 -46.25 -9.94
C GLU A 41 39.46 -45.07 -9.85
N ALA A 42 40.32 -44.87 -10.85
CA ALA A 42 41.22 -43.72 -10.91
C ALA A 42 40.45 -42.39 -10.96
N ARG A 43 39.28 -42.32 -11.63
CA ARG A 43 38.41 -41.13 -11.57
C ARG A 43 37.79 -40.94 -10.19
N GLU A 44 37.35 -42.02 -9.54
CA GLU A 44 36.78 -41.96 -8.18
C GLU A 44 37.83 -41.43 -7.19
N ILE A 45 39.05 -41.97 -7.22
CA ILE A 45 40.18 -41.54 -6.39
C ILE A 45 40.57 -40.11 -6.75
N GLY A 46 40.81 -39.79 -8.02
CA GLY A 46 41.18 -38.44 -8.45
C GLY A 46 40.15 -37.37 -8.06
N LYS A 47 38.85 -37.70 -8.11
CA LYS A 47 37.79 -36.80 -7.63
C LYS A 47 37.86 -36.58 -6.12
N ARG A 48 38.09 -37.66 -5.35
CA ARG A 48 38.20 -37.60 -3.89
C ARG A 48 39.43 -36.81 -3.44
N GLU A 49 40.58 -37.09 -4.04
CA GLU A 49 41.86 -36.46 -3.69
C GLU A 49 42.09 -35.10 -4.41
N LYS A 50 41.11 -34.63 -5.20
CA LYS A 50 41.20 -33.40 -6.01
C LYS A 50 42.40 -33.36 -6.98
N MET A 51 42.80 -34.52 -7.48
CA MET A 51 43.86 -34.69 -8.49
C MET A 51 43.23 -35.06 -9.83
N ASP A 52 43.43 -34.22 -10.84
CA ASP A 52 42.77 -34.33 -12.15
C ASP A 52 43.70 -34.78 -13.28
N ILE A 53 44.93 -35.17 -12.96
CA ILE A 53 45.90 -35.78 -13.87
C ILE A 53 46.41 -37.10 -13.29
N VAL A 54 46.56 -38.12 -14.15
CA VAL A 54 46.97 -39.47 -13.75
C VAL A 54 47.97 -40.11 -14.73
N ALA A 55 48.98 -40.80 -14.22
CA ALA A 55 49.78 -41.81 -14.92
C ALA A 55 49.26 -43.21 -14.58
N ILE A 56 49.18 -44.13 -15.55
CA ILE A 56 48.80 -45.52 -15.28
C ILE A 56 49.98 -46.44 -15.60
N ARG A 57 50.44 -47.21 -14.60
CA ARG A 57 51.48 -48.23 -14.75
C ARG A 57 50.88 -49.62 -14.69
N HIS A 58 51.20 -50.46 -15.67
CA HIS A 58 50.79 -51.87 -15.73
C HIS A 58 51.97 -52.79 -15.39
N GLY A 59 52.26 -52.96 -14.11
CA GLY A 59 53.32 -53.88 -13.62
C GLY A 59 52.74 -55.23 -13.23
N SER A 60 53.27 -55.82 -12.15
CA SER A 60 52.61 -56.93 -11.43
C SER A 60 51.23 -56.52 -10.90
N ILE A 61 51.09 -55.24 -10.54
CA ILE A 61 49.82 -54.58 -10.19
C ILE A 61 49.58 -53.37 -11.09
N ILE A 62 48.30 -53.02 -11.27
CA ILE A 62 47.94 -51.75 -11.92
C ILE A 62 48.01 -50.66 -10.86
N GLN A 63 48.83 -49.63 -11.10
CA GLN A 63 48.96 -48.46 -10.23
C GLN A 63 48.60 -47.19 -10.97
N ALA A 64 48.10 -46.22 -10.21
CA ALA A 64 47.89 -44.85 -10.67
C ALA A 64 48.81 -43.90 -9.91
N GLY A 65 49.55 -43.08 -10.65
CA GLY A 65 50.29 -41.93 -10.13
C GLY A 65 49.47 -40.67 -10.34
N PHE A 66 49.01 -40.02 -9.28
CA PHE A 66 48.12 -38.87 -9.34
C PHE A 66 48.87 -37.55 -9.13
N VAL A 67 48.36 -36.50 -9.80
CA VAL A 67 48.83 -35.12 -9.61
C VAL A 67 47.71 -34.12 -9.94
N SER A 68 47.72 -32.97 -9.29
CA SER A 68 46.84 -31.86 -9.65
C SER A 68 47.41 -31.08 -10.84
N LYS A 69 46.57 -30.69 -11.80
CA LYS A 69 46.96 -29.76 -12.90
C LYS A 69 47.55 -28.44 -12.38
N ASN A 70 47.18 -28.04 -11.16
CA ASN A 70 47.64 -26.79 -10.55
C ASN A 70 49.14 -26.85 -10.19
N ALA A 71 49.77 -28.03 -10.22
CA ALA A 71 51.19 -28.23 -9.97
C ALA A 71 52.08 -27.94 -11.20
N GLY A 72 51.60 -27.20 -12.20
CA GLY A 72 52.34 -26.88 -13.43
C GLY A 72 52.48 -28.06 -14.40
N VAL A 73 51.71 -29.12 -14.19
CA VAL A 73 51.75 -30.36 -14.97
C VAL A 73 50.64 -30.37 -16.02
N THR A 74 50.94 -30.87 -17.21
CA THR A 74 49.97 -30.97 -18.32
C THR A 74 49.86 -32.39 -18.88
N LYS A 75 48.70 -32.69 -19.48
CA LYS A 75 48.47 -33.94 -20.22
C LYS A 75 49.52 -34.08 -21.33
N GLY A 76 50.10 -35.27 -21.44
CA GLY A 76 51.08 -35.59 -22.48
C GLY A 76 52.54 -35.54 -22.03
N MET A 77 52.86 -34.88 -20.91
CA MET A 77 54.14 -35.07 -20.21
C MET A 77 54.28 -36.52 -19.74
N TYR A 78 55.51 -37.01 -19.59
CA TYR A 78 55.79 -38.37 -19.12
C TYR A 78 55.92 -38.41 -17.60
N SER A 79 55.49 -39.49 -16.96
CA SER A 79 55.92 -39.79 -15.59
C SER A 79 57.37 -40.28 -15.61
N LEU A 80 58.25 -39.67 -14.82
CA LEU A 80 59.65 -40.09 -14.71
C LEU A 80 59.73 -41.51 -14.15
N ALA A 81 59.03 -41.77 -13.03
CA ALA A 81 59.02 -43.09 -12.40
C ALA A 81 58.45 -44.19 -13.33
N ALA A 82 57.35 -43.91 -14.05
CA ALA A 82 56.80 -44.89 -15.01
C ALA A 82 57.75 -45.17 -16.18
N ALA A 83 58.44 -44.14 -16.68
CA ALA A 83 59.39 -44.28 -17.78
C ALA A 83 60.64 -45.06 -17.36
N LEU A 84 61.21 -44.76 -16.18
CA LEU A 84 62.35 -45.49 -15.63
C LEU A 84 61.99 -46.95 -15.30
N ALA A 85 60.82 -47.18 -14.70
CA ALA A 85 60.31 -48.53 -14.43
C ALA A 85 60.15 -49.35 -15.72
N GLY A 86 59.81 -48.70 -16.83
CA GLY A 86 59.74 -49.32 -18.14
C GLY A 86 61.09 -49.64 -18.78
N ALA A 87 62.15 -48.93 -18.39
CA ALA A 87 63.48 -49.02 -19.00
C ALA A 87 64.46 -49.91 -18.21
N LEU A 88 64.36 -49.93 -16.88
CA LEU A 88 65.36 -50.56 -16.00
C LEU A 88 64.95 -51.93 -15.43
N GLY A 89 63.71 -52.35 -15.67
CA GLY A 89 63.16 -53.63 -15.22
C GLY A 89 62.31 -53.52 -13.96
N GLU A 90 62.13 -54.64 -13.27
CA GLU A 90 61.06 -54.82 -12.28
C GLU A 90 61.47 -54.55 -10.82
N SER A 91 62.74 -54.75 -10.44
CA SER A 91 63.20 -54.53 -9.05
C SER A 91 64.53 -53.78 -9.00
N TRP A 92 64.49 -52.50 -8.61
CA TRP A 92 65.65 -51.62 -8.47
C TRP A 92 65.36 -50.36 -7.64
N LEU A 93 66.39 -49.79 -7.02
CA LEU A 93 66.37 -48.48 -6.35
C LEU A 93 67.45 -47.58 -6.96
N GLY A 94 67.05 -46.40 -7.42
CA GLY A 94 67.92 -45.53 -8.21
C GLY A 94 67.87 -44.06 -7.80
N VAL A 95 69.04 -43.46 -7.63
CA VAL A 95 69.25 -42.02 -7.57
C VAL A 95 69.80 -41.55 -8.92
N PHE A 96 69.21 -40.48 -9.48
CA PHE A 96 69.61 -39.93 -10.76
C PHE A 96 69.83 -38.42 -10.66
N ALA A 97 70.99 -37.94 -11.10
CA ALA A 97 71.28 -36.51 -11.15
C ALA A 97 70.40 -35.80 -12.20
N LEU A 98 69.79 -34.68 -11.82
CA LEU A 98 68.96 -33.84 -12.69
C LEU A 98 69.65 -32.55 -13.14
N GLY A 99 70.84 -32.27 -12.59
CA GLY A 99 71.54 -30.98 -12.71
C GLY A 99 71.19 -30.00 -11.58
N ALA A 100 72.02 -28.97 -11.41
CA ALA A 100 71.87 -27.94 -10.36
C ALA A 100 71.71 -28.52 -8.93
N GLU A 101 72.55 -29.50 -8.58
CA GLU A 101 72.58 -30.16 -7.26
C GLU A 101 71.24 -30.80 -6.83
N ARG A 102 70.40 -31.17 -7.80
CA ARG A 102 69.13 -31.88 -7.55
C ARG A 102 69.17 -33.31 -8.06
N TYR A 103 68.53 -34.20 -7.31
CA TYR A 103 68.53 -35.63 -7.57
C TYR A 103 67.11 -36.19 -7.52
N ALA A 104 66.78 -37.09 -8.44
CA ALA A 104 65.56 -37.87 -8.39
C ALA A 104 65.83 -39.22 -7.73
N LEU A 105 65.00 -39.60 -6.75
CA LEU A 105 64.97 -40.95 -6.19
C LEU A 105 63.72 -41.66 -6.71
N VAL A 106 63.95 -42.82 -7.35
CA VAL A 106 62.88 -43.70 -7.82
C VAL A 106 63.14 -45.13 -7.36
N GLY A 107 62.12 -45.76 -6.78
CA GLY A 107 62.17 -47.16 -6.35
C GLY A 107 61.06 -47.97 -7.01
N VAL A 108 61.44 -49.08 -7.65
CA VAL A 108 60.50 -50.03 -8.26
C VAL A 108 60.78 -51.39 -7.64
N LYS A 109 59.78 -52.03 -7.03
CA LYS A 109 59.89 -53.38 -6.47
C LYS A 109 58.80 -54.26 -7.09
N ASP A 110 59.20 -55.40 -7.62
CA ASP A 110 58.33 -56.39 -8.28
C ASP A 110 57.42 -55.77 -9.34
N GLY A 111 57.94 -54.82 -10.11
CA GLY A 111 57.24 -54.11 -11.19
C GLY A 111 56.30 -53.00 -10.73
N ALA A 112 56.19 -52.75 -9.43
CA ALA A 112 55.40 -51.68 -8.83
C ALA A 112 56.30 -50.53 -8.35
N ILE A 113 55.88 -49.30 -8.58
CA ILE A 113 56.56 -48.12 -8.03
C ILE A 113 56.19 -48.02 -6.55
N LEU A 114 57.21 -47.92 -5.69
CA LEU A 114 57.01 -47.82 -4.24
C LEU A 114 56.36 -46.46 -3.90
N PRO A 115 55.24 -46.44 -3.14
CA PRO A 115 54.62 -45.19 -2.71
C PRO A 115 55.61 -44.31 -1.94
N GLY A 116 55.69 -43.02 -2.33
CA GLY A 116 56.65 -42.08 -1.75
C GLY A 116 58.08 -42.19 -2.27
N CYS A 117 58.38 -43.13 -3.17
CA CYS A 117 59.68 -43.32 -3.81
C CYS A 117 59.66 -42.86 -5.28
N ASP A 118 59.10 -41.67 -5.50
CA ASP A 118 59.13 -40.88 -6.74
C ASP A 118 59.27 -39.42 -6.31
N ILE A 119 60.48 -39.01 -5.94
CA ILE A 119 60.75 -37.72 -5.30
C ILE A 119 61.97 -37.04 -5.92
N VAL A 120 62.02 -35.71 -5.80
CA VAL A 120 63.17 -34.91 -6.22
C VAL A 120 63.55 -33.97 -5.08
N GLY A 121 64.82 -33.98 -4.71
CA GLY A 121 65.34 -33.20 -3.59
C GLY A 121 66.80 -32.81 -3.81
N ASP A 122 67.38 -32.17 -2.79
CA ASP A 122 68.83 -31.99 -2.71
C ASP A 122 69.53 -33.29 -2.28
N GLN A 123 70.87 -33.27 -2.22
CA GLN A 123 71.66 -34.45 -1.86
C GLN A 123 71.31 -34.99 -0.46
N VAL A 124 71.08 -34.11 0.53
CA VAL A 124 70.84 -34.50 1.92
C VAL A 124 69.47 -35.16 2.05
N GLU A 125 68.44 -34.54 1.49
CA GLU A 125 67.08 -35.07 1.49
C GLU A 125 67.01 -36.43 0.80
N ILE A 126 67.65 -36.57 -0.35
CA ILE A 126 67.66 -37.83 -1.09
C ILE A 126 68.47 -38.91 -0.36
N GLN A 127 69.58 -38.58 0.30
CA GLN A 127 70.36 -39.53 1.10
C GLN A 127 69.52 -40.12 2.25
N GLU A 128 68.77 -39.28 2.97
CA GLU A 128 67.88 -39.73 4.06
C GLU A 128 66.79 -40.67 3.55
N LYS A 129 66.14 -40.30 2.44
CA LYS A 129 65.08 -41.11 1.83
C LYS A 129 65.62 -42.41 1.25
N LEU A 130 66.80 -42.38 0.65
CA LEU A 130 67.47 -43.56 0.10
C LEU A 130 67.70 -44.62 1.19
N GLN A 131 68.17 -44.23 2.37
CA GLN A 131 68.36 -45.15 3.51
C GLN A 131 67.05 -45.81 3.95
N ILE A 132 65.95 -45.06 3.97
CA ILE A 132 64.63 -45.59 4.33
C ILE A 132 64.15 -46.59 3.28
N PHE A 133 64.22 -46.23 1.99
CA PHE A 133 63.69 -47.06 0.93
C PHE A 133 64.55 -48.28 0.60
N GLN A 134 65.84 -48.26 0.93
CA GLN A 134 66.73 -49.42 0.78
C GLN A 134 66.21 -50.65 1.51
N ALA A 135 65.54 -50.49 2.66
CA ALA A 135 65.02 -51.60 3.45
C ALA A 135 63.97 -52.47 2.71
N PHE A 136 63.36 -51.96 1.64
CA PHE A 136 62.40 -52.70 0.80
C PHE A 136 63.08 -53.60 -0.25
N PHE A 137 64.41 -53.52 -0.40
CA PHE A 137 65.19 -54.26 -1.37
C PHE A 137 66.10 -55.25 -0.64
N THR A 138 65.67 -56.50 -0.57
CA THR A 138 66.34 -57.58 0.18
C THR A 138 66.74 -58.77 -0.68
N ASP A 139 66.36 -58.78 -1.96
CA ASP A 139 66.66 -59.89 -2.87
C ASP A 139 68.03 -59.71 -3.53
N GLU A 140 68.75 -60.81 -3.76
CA GLU A 140 70.09 -60.77 -4.39
C GLU A 140 70.08 -60.18 -5.82
N ASN A 141 68.92 -60.18 -6.48
CA ASN A 141 68.74 -59.64 -7.83
C ASN A 141 68.34 -58.16 -7.86
N ASP A 142 68.11 -57.54 -6.69
CA ASP A 142 67.76 -56.12 -6.60
C ASP A 142 68.93 -55.25 -7.07
N LYS A 143 68.66 -54.33 -8.02
CA LYS A 143 69.68 -53.46 -8.60
C LYS A 143 69.69 -52.09 -7.93
N PHE A 144 70.88 -51.55 -7.75
CA PHE A 144 71.09 -50.26 -7.13
C PHE A 144 71.84 -49.32 -8.07
N PHE A 145 71.33 -48.11 -8.27
CA PHE A 145 71.93 -47.08 -9.11
C PHE A 145 72.10 -45.79 -8.32
N SER A 146 73.28 -45.18 -8.35
CA SER A 146 73.50 -43.87 -7.72
C SER A 146 74.74 -43.17 -8.27
N PRO A 147 74.78 -41.84 -8.22
CA PRO A 147 76.03 -41.10 -8.34
C PRO A 147 77.02 -41.49 -7.22
N PRO A 148 78.34 -41.45 -7.47
CA PRO A 148 79.36 -41.83 -6.49
C PRO A 148 79.26 -41.09 -5.14
N GLU A 149 78.78 -39.85 -5.15
CA GLU A 149 78.66 -39.00 -3.95
C GLU A 149 77.64 -39.50 -2.91
N PHE A 150 76.76 -40.45 -3.26
CA PHE A 150 75.83 -41.08 -2.32
C PHE A 150 76.46 -42.28 -1.58
N GLY A 151 77.59 -42.81 -2.07
CA GLY A 151 78.28 -43.96 -1.48
C GLY A 151 77.44 -45.26 -1.46
N PHE A 152 76.38 -45.32 -2.27
CA PHE A 152 75.35 -46.37 -2.21
C PHE A 152 75.57 -47.48 -3.25
N SER A 153 75.94 -47.10 -4.48
CA SER A 153 76.25 -48.00 -5.58
C SER A 153 77.36 -47.40 -6.44
N ASN A 154 78.18 -48.27 -7.04
CA ASN A 154 79.18 -47.88 -8.04
C ASN A 154 78.60 -47.85 -9.48
N ASN A 155 77.29 -48.10 -9.64
CA ASN A 155 76.61 -48.11 -10.92
C ASN A 155 75.85 -46.80 -11.13
N GLU A 156 76.51 -45.81 -11.71
CA GLU A 156 75.88 -44.53 -12.09
C GLU A 156 75.17 -44.66 -13.44
N LEU A 157 73.96 -44.13 -13.54
CA LEU A 157 73.19 -44.05 -14.79
C LEU A 157 72.73 -42.61 -15.06
N TYR A 158 72.94 -42.16 -16.29
CA TYR A 158 72.48 -40.85 -16.74
C TYR A 158 71.12 -40.94 -17.42
N LEU A 159 70.19 -40.04 -17.05
CA LEU A 159 68.82 -40.05 -17.58
C LEU A 159 68.77 -39.91 -19.10
N ASP A 160 69.67 -39.16 -19.72
CA ASP A 160 69.73 -38.98 -21.17
C ASP A 160 70.11 -40.27 -21.92
N LYS A 161 70.76 -41.23 -21.24
CA LYS A 161 71.11 -42.54 -21.81
C LYS A 161 70.01 -43.58 -21.61
N VAL A 162 69.28 -43.50 -20.49
CA VAL A 162 68.20 -44.45 -20.15
C VAL A 162 66.89 -44.07 -20.85
N LEU A 163 66.57 -42.77 -20.89
CA LEU A 163 65.32 -42.22 -21.43
C LEU A 163 65.49 -41.80 -22.90
N VAL A 164 65.80 -42.79 -23.74
CA VAL A 164 65.89 -42.64 -25.20
C VAL A 164 64.52 -42.88 -25.87
N ALA A 165 64.34 -42.40 -27.10
CA ALA A 165 63.05 -42.48 -27.79
C ALA A 165 62.48 -43.91 -27.90
N SER A 166 63.34 -44.94 -27.97
CA SER A 166 62.93 -46.35 -28.02
C SER A 166 62.41 -46.91 -26.69
N SER A 167 62.76 -46.31 -25.54
CA SER A 167 62.28 -46.75 -24.22
C SER A 167 61.00 -46.03 -23.78
N LEU A 168 60.60 -44.95 -24.45
CA LEU A 168 59.41 -44.16 -24.12
C LEU A 168 58.14 -44.65 -24.82
N LYS A 169 57.17 -45.14 -24.05
CA LYS A 169 55.86 -45.56 -24.54
C LYS A 169 54.78 -44.52 -24.23
N LYS A 170 53.77 -44.41 -25.10
CA LYS A 170 52.61 -43.51 -24.88
C LYS A 170 51.86 -43.77 -23.58
N GLU A 171 51.93 -44.99 -23.05
CA GLU A 171 51.28 -45.38 -21.80
C GLU A 171 51.89 -44.72 -20.55
N TYR A 172 53.15 -44.30 -20.61
CA TYR A 172 53.83 -43.57 -19.53
C TYR A 172 53.45 -42.09 -19.48
N ARG A 173 52.62 -41.60 -20.42
CA ARG A 173 52.16 -40.22 -20.45
C ARG A 173 51.00 -39.99 -19.50
N LEU A 174 50.99 -38.79 -18.93
CA LEU A 174 49.92 -38.28 -18.09
C LEU A 174 48.63 -38.07 -18.89
N LYS A 175 47.51 -38.47 -18.27
CA LYS A 175 46.14 -38.38 -18.80
C LYS A 175 45.30 -37.50 -17.88
N GLN A 176 44.39 -36.72 -18.46
CA GLN A 176 43.44 -35.91 -17.69
C GLN A 176 42.21 -36.73 -17.28
N LEU A 177 41.75 -36.57 -16.04
CA LEU A 177 40.49 -37.10 -15.55
C LEU A 177 39.39 -36.06 -15.79
N THR A 178 38.38 -36.40 -16.58
CA THR A 178 37.21 -35.54 -16.79
C THR A 178 36.12 -35.87 -15.77
N PHE A 179 35.67 -34.87 -15.01
CA PHE A 179 34.58 -34.97 -14.04
C PHE A 179 33.32 -34.29 -14.60
N GLY A 180 32.55 -34.96 -15.45
CA GLY A 180 31.32 -34.42 -16.06
C GLY A 180 30.09 -35.27 -15.74
N LEU A 181 28.89 -34.68 -15.88
CA LEU A 181 27.61 -35.38 -15.81
C LEU A 181 27.47 -36.39 -16.95
N THR A 182 26.88 -37.55 -16.67
CA THR A 182 26.67 -38.63 -17.64
C THR A 182 25.47 -38.33 -18.55
N SER A 183 25.46 -38.89 -19.76
CA SER A 183 24.42 -38.64 -20.78
C SER A 183 22.99 -38.98 -20.32
N LYS A 184 22.85 -39.85 -19.31
CA LYS A 184 21.54 -40.21 -18.72
C LYS A 184 20.98 -39.12 -17.82
N GLU A 185 21.85 -38.39 -17.12
CA GLU A 185 21.44 -37.29 -16.21
C GLU A 185 20.93 -36.08 -17.01
N TRP A 186 21.50 -35.84 -18.19
CA TRP A 186 21.01 -34.82 -19.13
C TRP A 186 19.61 -35.10 -19.67
N GLY A 187 19.23 -36.38 -19.85
CA GLY A 187 17.89 -36.75 -20.30
C GLY A 187 16.79 -36.38 -19.30
N VAL A 188 17.06 -36.55 -18.00
CA VAL A 188 16.09 -36.24 -16.92
C VAL A 188 15.84 -34.73 -16.79
N VAL A 189 16.91 -33.93 -16.91
CA VAL A 189 16.81 -32.46 -16.87
C VAL A 189 15.96 -31.93 -18.03
N GLY A 190 16.09 -32.52 -19.22
CA GLY A 190 15.28 -32.13 -20.38
C GLY A 190 13.77 -32.34 -20.17
N VAL A 191 13.36 -33.48 -19.61
CA VAL A 191 11.93 -33.78 -19.38
C VAL A 191 11.32 -32.85 -18.33
N LEU A 192 12.04 -32.58 -17.24
CA LEU A 192 11.57 -31.65 -16.21
C LEU A 192 11.45 -30.21 -16.75
N GLY A 193 12.36 -29.80 -17.64
CA GLY A 193 12.30 -28.50 -18.31
C GLY A 193 11.03 -28.32 -19.14
N VAL A 194 10.64 -29.35 -19.91
CA VAL A 194 9.42 -29.30 -20.73
C VAL A 194 8.16 -29.23 -19.87
N LEU A 195 8.06 -30.03 -18.80
CA LEU A 195 6.92 -30.01 -17.89
C LEU A 195 6.76 -28.65 -17.19
N ALA A 196 7.85 -28.03 -16.76
CA ALA A 196 7.83 -26.70 -16.17
C ALA A 196 7.32 -25.64 -17.16
N LEU A 197 7.72 -25.76 -18.44
CA LEU A 197 7.29 -24.85 -19.51
C LEU A 197 5.78 -24.95 -19.79
N VAL A 198 5.26 -26.18 -19.86
CA VAL A 198 3.81 -26.40 -20.03
C VAL A 198 3.02 -25.87 -18.82
N GLY A 199 3.50 -26.14 -17.61
CA GLY A 199 2.90 -25.62 -16.38
C GLY A 199 2.84 -24.09 -16.35
N ALA A 200 3.92 -23.42 -16.77
CA ALA A 200 3.97 -21.97 -16.84
C ALA A 200 2.93 -21.42 -17.83
N VAL A 201 2.82 -21.99 -19.04
CA VAL A 201 1.85 -21.54 -20.05
C VAL A 201 0.41 -21.65 -19.54
N VAL A 202 0.05 -22.78 -18.91
CA VAL A 202 -1.29 -22.98 -18.34
C VAL A 202 -1.56 -21.98 -17.22
N PHE A 203 -0.59 -21.75 -16.34
CA PHE A 203 -0.73 -20.78 -15.25
C PHE A 203 -0.94 -19.35 -15.76
N PHE A 204 -0.15 -18.91 -16.75
CA PHE A 204 -0.30 -17.58 -17.34
C PHE A 204 -1.66 -17.39 -18.04
N GLN A 205 -2.13 -18.40 -18.77
CA GLN A 205 -3.45 -18.37 -19.41
C GLN A 205 -4.58 -18.28 -18.37
N TRP A 206 -4.51 -19.06 -17.30
CA TRP A 206 -5.50 -19.01 -16.22
C TRP A 206 -5.51 -17.65 -15.50
N LYS A 207 -4.32 -17.11 -15.20
CA LYS A 207 -4.19 -15.77 -14.60
C LYS A 207 -4.78 -14.67 -15.48
N ALA A 208 -4.51 -14.69 -16.78
CA ALA A 208 -5.07 -13.71 -17.71
C ALA A 208 -6.60 -13.80 -17.82
N ALA A 209 -7.16 -15.02 -17.75
CA ALA A 209 -8.62 -15.21 -17.76
C ALA A 209 -9.27 -14.69 -16.46
N GLU A 210 -8.63 -14.93 -15.32
CA GLU A 210 -9.12 -14.46 -14.02
C GLU A 210 -9.12 -12.93 -13.91
N GLU A 211 -8.05 -12.27 -14.36
CA GLU A 211 -7.96 -10.81 -14.36
C GLU A 211 -9.04 -10.15 -15.22
N LYS A 212 -9.40 -10.76 -16.35
CA LYS A 212 -10.51 -10.29 -17.19
C LYS A 212 -11.84 -10.33 -16.45
N ARG A 213 -12.15 -11.45 -15.78
CA ARG A 213 -13.39 -11.60 -14.99
C ARG A 213 -13.52 -10.53 -13.90
N ILE A 214 -12.46 -10.36 -13.11
CA ILE A 214 -12.44 -9.36 -12.02
C ILE A 214 -12.54 -7.93 -12.57
N ARG A 215 -11.99 -7.65 -13.77
CA ARG A 215 -12.14 -6.33 -14.42
C ARG A 215 -13.56 -6.10 -14.90
N GLU A 216 -14.21 -7.10 -15.50
CA GLU A 216 -15.60 -7.00 -15.95
C GLU A 216 -16.58 -6.81 -14.79
N GLU A 217 -16.42 -7.55 -13.69
CA GLU A 217 -17.25 -7.38 -12.48
C GLU A 217 -17.09 -5.99 -11.87
N ARG A 218 -15.86 -5.46 -11.79
CA ARG A 218 -15.62 -4.10 -11.29
C ARG A 218 -16.28 -3.03 -12.16
N ILE A 219 -16.30 -3.22 -13.48
CA ILE A 219 -16.98 -2.29 -14.40
C ILE A 219 -18.49 -2.34 -14.17
N ARG A 220 -19.09 -3.53 -14.03
CA ARG A 220 -20.53 -3.67 -13.75
C ARG A 220 -20.94 -3.01 -12.44
N ILE A 221 -20.20 -3.26 -11.35
CA ILE A 221 -20.48 -2.65 -10.04
C ILE A 221 -20.33 -1.12 -10.13
N ALA A 222 -19.30 -0.61 -10.81
CA ALA A 222 -19.12 0.83 -10.98
C ALA A 222 -20.24 1.47 -11.83
N GLU A 223 -20.75 0.76 -12.83
CA GLU A 223 -21.88 1.20 -13.66
C GLU A 223 -23.19 1.19 -12.86
N GLU A 224 -23.46 0.15 -12.08
CA GLU A 224 -24.61 0.07 -11.17
C GLU A 224 -24.59 1.20 -10.14
N GLN A 225 -23.44 1.46 -9.53
CA GLN A 225 -23.27 2.57 -8.57
C GLN A 225 -23.48 3.93 -9.23
N ARG A 226 -22.99 4.13 -10.47
CA ARG A 226 -23.21 5.38 -11.21
C ARG A 226 -24.69 5.57 -11.52
N LEU A 227 -25.37 4.53 -12.00
CA LEU A 227 -26.79 4.60 -12.33
C LEU A 227 -27.65 4.82 -11.07
N GLU A 228 -27.29 4.21 -9.94
CA GLU A 228 -27.95 4.44 -8.66
C GLU A 228 -27.75 5.88 -8.18
N LEU A 229 -26.52 6.41 -8.27
CA LEU A 229 -26.23 7.79 -7.92
C LEU A 229 -26.98 8.79 -8.82
N GLU A 230 -27.04 8.53 -10.13
CA GLU A 230 -27.83 9.34 -11.07
C GLU A 230 -29.31 9.33 -10.70
N ARG A 231 -29.90 8.17 -10.40
CA ARG A 231 -31.30 8.07 -9.95
C ARG A 231 -31.55 8.80 -8.63
N LEU A 232 -30.62 8.72 -7.68
CA LEU A 232 -30.72 9.43 -6.41
C LEU A 232 -30.62 10.94 -6.64
N ASN A 233 -29.72 11.38 -7.52
CA ASN A 233 -29.58 12.78 -7.88
C ASN A 233 -30.81 13.32 -8.62
N GLU A 234 -31.39 12.55 -9.56
CA GLU A 234 -32.64 12.90 -10.24
C GLU A 234 -33.79 13.04 -9.24
N LYS A 235 -33.94 12.09 -8.32
CA LYS A 235 -34.95 12.17 -7.24
C LYS A 235 -34.73 13.38 -6.34
N ALA A 236 -33.49 13.62 -5.92
CA ALA A 236 -33.16 14.77 -5.09
C ALA A 236 -33.42 16.09 -5.82
N GLN A 237 -33.08 16.20 -7.10
CA GLN A 237 -33.41 17.36 -7.93
C GLN A 237 -34.92 17.54 -8.08
N GLN A 238 -35.68 16.46 -8.27
CA GLN A 238 -37.13 16.49 -8.38
C GLN A 238 -37.78 16.95 -7.06
N GLU A 239 -37.38 16.36 -5.93
CA GLU A 239 -37.88 16.74 -4.59
C GLU A 239 -37.51 18.18 -4.24
N GLN A 240 -36.28 18.62 -4.52
CA GLN A 240 -35.86 20.00 -4.32
C GLN A 240 -36.59 20.98 -5.24
N SER A 241 -36.91 20.59 -6.48
CA SER A 241 -37.71 21.43 -7.37
C SER A 241 -39.14 21.60 -6.84
N LEU A 242 -39.76 20.51 -6.36
CA LEU A 242 -41.09 20.55 -5.75
C LEU A 242 -41.12 21.41 -4.47
N GLN A 243 -40.09 21.33 -3.63
CA GLN A 243 -39.97 22.19 -2.45
C GLN A 243 -39.69 23.65 -2.81
N ALA A 244 -38.94 23.93 -3.88
CA ALA A 244 -38.72 25.28 -4.37
C ALA A 244 -39.98 25.90 -5.02
N LEU A 245 -40.92 25.05 -5.46
CA LEU A 245 -42.26 25.42 -5.92
C LEU A 245 -43.25 25.68 -4.77
N GLU A 246 -42.92 25.35 -3.51
CA GLU A 246 -43.77 25.72 -2.38
C GLU A 246 -43.65 27.23 -2.12
N HIS A 247 -44.65 27.98 -2.55
CA HIS A 247 -44.71 29.41 -2.34
C HIS A 247 -44.88 29.77 -0.85
N PRO A 248 -44.05 30.66 -0.28
CA PRO A 248 -44.12 31.00 1.16
C PRO A 248 -45.48 31.55 1.61
N TRP A 249 -46.14 32.33 0.75
CA TRP A 249 -47.45 32.94 1.05
C TRP A 249 -48.58 31.91 1.15
N ALA A 250 -48.40 30.71 0.60
CA ALA A 250 -49.42 29.66 0.60
C ALA A 250 -49.76 29.15 2.01
N LYS A 251 -48.78 29.19 2.92
CA LYS A 251 -48.90 28.72 4.31
C LYS A 251 -49.26 29.85 5.29
N MET A 252 -49.34 31.08 4.83
CA MET A 252 -49.66 32.25 5.65
C MET A 252 -51.13 32.63 5.47
N ALA A 253 -51.75 33.19 6.52
CA ALA A 253 -53.12 33.68 6.46
C ALA A 253 -53.23 34.93 5.57
N GLU A 254 -54.36 35.08 4.88
CA GLU A 254 -54.69 36.33 4.18
C GLU A 254 -54.78 37.50 5.17
N VAL A 255 -54.54 38.72 4.67
CA VAL A 255 -54.61 39.96 5.48
C VAL A 255 -55.91 40.06 6.26
N ASP A 256 -57.05 39.84 5.59
CA ASP A 256 -58.37 39.92 6.20
C ASP A 256 -58.58 38.87 7.30
N GLY A 257 -58.11 37.63 7.09
CA GLY A 257 -58.16 36.59 8.11
C GLY A 257 -57.30 36.95 9.33
N PHE A 258 -56.06 37.35 9.07
CA PHE A 258 -55.08 37.66 10.12
C PHE A 258 -55.56 38.80 11.02
N TRP A 259 -55.87 39.98 10.44
CA TRP A 259 -56.23 41.13 11.29
C TRP A 259 -57.54 40.91 12.03
N ARG A 260 -58.53 40.20 11.45
CA ARG A 260 -59.81 39.91 12.12
C ARG A 260 -59.63 39.02 13.33
N VAL A 261 -58.86 37.93 13.19
CA VAL A 261 -58.58 37.01 14.31
C VAL A 261 -57.80 37.74 15.39
N CYS A 262 -56.73 38.45 15.04
CA CYS A 262 -55.95 39.23 16.01
C CYS A 262 -56.81 40.28 16.72
N PHE A 263 -57.54 41.10 15.97
CA PHE A 263 -58.35 42.17 16.54
C PHE A 263 -59.46 41.64 17.44
N ALA A 264 -60.13 40.55 17.05
CA ALA A 264 -61.17 39.91 17.86
C ALA A 264 -60.63 39.33 19.19
N GLN A 265 -59.35 38.97 19.25
CA GLN A 265 -58.73 38.43 20.45
C GLN A 265 -58.18 39.53 21.33
N VAL A 266 -57.47 40.50 20.75
CA VAL A 266 -56.93 41.66 21.48
C VAL A 266 -58.04 42.50 22.13
N THR A 267 -59.19 42.66 21.46
CA THR A 267 -60.32 43.42 22.02
C THR A 267 -61.02 42.74 23.21
N LYS A 268 -60.79 41.45 23.43
CA LYS A 268 -61.29 40.74 24.63
C LYS A 268 -60.37 40.91 25.85
N LEU A 269 -59.15 41.40 25.64
CA LEU A 269 -58.18 41.57 26.71
C LEU A 269 -58.60 42.71 27.64
N PRO A 270 -58.66 42.50 28.96
CA PRO A 270 -58.93 43.60 29.89
C PRO A 270 -57.75 44.58 29.90
N LEU A 271 -58.05 45.88 29.93
CA LEU A 271 -57.03 46.92 30.10
C LEU A 271 -56.43 46.95 31.51
N ALA A 272 -57.19 46.49 32.52
CA ALA A 272 -56.69 46.29 33.87
C ALA A 272 -57.56 45.28 34.64
N PHE A 273 -56.96 44.56 35.58
CA PHE A 273 -57.66 43.71 36.55
C PHE A 273 -56.78 43.48 37.78
N ASP A 274 -57.38 43.45 38.97
CA ASP A 274 -56.71 43.07 40.23
C ASP A 274 -55.35 43.78 40.47
N GLY A 275 -55.25 45.05 40.05
CA GLY A 275 -54.05 45.89 40.17
C GLY A 275 -52.93 45.59 39.17
N TRP A 276 -53.24 44.85 38.10
CA TRP A 276 -52.40 44.65 36.93
C TRP A 276 -52.96 45.42 35.73
N VAL A 277 -52.11 46.11 35.00
CA VAL A 277 -52.48 46.96 33.88
C VAL A 277 -51.85 46.43 32.59
N PHE A 278 -52.64 46.41 31.53
CA PHE A 278 -52.20 45.99 30.20
C PHE A 278 -51.03 46.85 29.73
N GLN A 279 -49.96 46.21 29.29
CA GLN A 279 -48.77 46.89 28.78
C GLN A 279 -48.71 46.74 27.26
N SER A 280 -48.78 45.50 26.77
CA SER A 280 -48.70 45.22 25.34
C SER A 280 -49.35 43.88 24.98
N ALA A 281 -49.72 43.75 23.71
CA ALA A 281 -50.06 42.48 23.10
C ALA A 281 -49.38 42.37 21.74
N ARG A 282 -48.86 41.19 21.44
CA ARG A 282 -48.27 40.83 20.15
C ARG A 282 -49.04 39.64 19.59
N CYS A 283 -49.68 39.83 18.45
CA CYS A 283 -50.39 38.81 17.71
C CYS A 283 -49.52 38.34 16.53
N SER A 284 -49.10 37.08 16.59
CA SER A 284 -48.36 36.37 15.54
C SER A 284 -49.24 35.25 14.98
N PHE A 285 -48.80 34.56 13.93
CA PHE A 285 -49.61 33.59 13.18
C PHE A 285 -50.32 32.53 14.04
N ASP A 286 -49.70 32.05 15.11
CA ASP A 286 -50.17 30.93 15.94
C ASP A 286 -50.54 31.32 17.37
N LYS A 287 -50.39 32.60 17.75
CA LYS A 287 -50.57 33.02 19.15
C LYS A 287 -50.74 34.54 19.34
N VAL A 288 -51.30 34.89 20.49
CA VAL A 288 -51.21 36.22 21.10
C VAL A 288 -50.40 36.13 22.39
N ASP A 289 -49.28 36.86 22.42
CA ASP A 289 -48.48 37.07 23.61
C ASP A 289 -48.92 38.39 24.26
N VAL A 290 -49.46 38.33 25.47
CA VAL A 290 -50.00 39.49 26.18
C VAL A 290 -49.17 39.76 27.44
N THR A 291 -48.82 41.01 27.67
CA THR A 291 -48.05 41.45 28.82
C THR A 291 -48.83 42.42 29.69
N TYR A 292 -48.77 42.20 31.00
CA TYR A 292 -49.33 43.06 32.04
C TYR A 292 -48.22 43.53 32.99
N SER A 293 -48.28 44.78 33.42
CA SER A 293 -47.43 45.34 34.46
C SER A 293 -48.19 45.44 35.80
N ARG A 294 -47.50 45.12 36.89
CA ARG A 294 -48.00 45.22 38.25
C ARG A 294 -48.09 46.68 38.68
N THR A 295 -49.15 47.04 39.38
CA THR A 295 -49.33 48.40 39.92
C THR A 295 -49.76 48.37 41.38
N GLY A 296 -49.31 49.36 42.16
CA GLY A 296 -49.67 49.50 43.57
C GLY A 296 -49.23 48.30 44.41
N ASN A 297 -50.16 47.78 45.22
CA ASN A 297 -49.92 46.69 46.17
C ASN A 297 -50.43 45.31 45.67
N ALA A 298 -50.81 45.18 44.40
CA ALA A 298 -51.23 43.91 43.80
C ALA A 298 -50.17 42.83 44.02
N THR A 299 -50.50 41.55 43.95
CA THR A 299 -49.54 40.44 44.10
C THR A 299 -49.56 39.50 42.90
N VAL A 300 -48.56 38.62 42.82
CA VAL A 300 -48.55 37.51 41.85
C VAL A 300 -49.77 36.59 42.04
N GLY A 301 -50.20 36.38 43.29
CA GLY A 301 -51.40 35.58 43.59
C GLY A 301 -52.67 36.22 43.02
N ASP A 302 -52.80 37.55 43.15
CA ASP A 302 -53.92 38.29 42.58
C ASP A 302 -53.97 38.15 41.05
N PHE A 303 -52.80 38.15 40.38
CA PHE A 303 -52.74 37.89 38.93
C PHE A 303 -53.25 36.50 38.58
N ILE A 304 -52.79 35.45 39.27
CA ILE A 304 -53.15 34.06 38.95
C ILE A 304 -54.67 33.86 39.10
N ILE A 305 -55.26 34.39 40.18
CA ILE A 305 -56.70 34.30 40.44
C ILE A 305 -57.48 35.11 39.39
N GLY A 306 -57.05 36.33 39.09
CA GLY A 306 -57.69 37.21 38.11
C GLY A 306 -57.57 36.72 36.66
N ALA A 307 -56.44 36.09 36.31
CA ALA A 307 -56.16 35.59 34.97
C ALA A 307 -56.92 34.29 34.66
N ALA A 308 -57.12 33.41 35.64
CA ALA A 308 -57.76 32.10 35.45
C ALA A 308 -59.12 32.13 34.68
N PRO A 309 -60.09 33.01 35.01
CA PRO A 309 -61.35 33.09 34.25
C PRO A 309 -61.22 33.74 32.86
N ARG A 310 -60.10 34.43 32.58
CA ARG A 310 -59.88 35.23 31.37
C ARG A 310 -59.03 34.50 30.33
N PHE A 311 -58.11 33.67 30.81
CA PHE A 311 -57.17 32.90 30.00
C PHE A 311 -57.24 31.43 30.40
N PRO A 312 -58.34 30.73 30.06
CA PRO A 312 -58.49 29.32 30.40
C PRO A 312 -57.37 28.50 29.75
N ALA A 313 -56.70 27.66 30.54
CA ALA A 313 -55.58 26.82 30.14
C ALA A 313 -54.26 27.53 29.78
N ALA A 314 -54.14 28.85 30.00
CA ALA A 314 -52.86 29.54 29.88
C ALA A 314 -52.13 29.60 31.22
N GLU A 315 -50.84 29.26 31.23
CA GLU A 315 -49.97 29.41 32.40
C GLU A 315 -49.24 30.76 32.33
N PRO A 316 -49.47 31.69 33.28
CA PRO A 316 -48.76 32.96 33.29
C PRO A 316 -47.27 32.81 33.60
N ALA A 317 -46.43 33.48 32.82
CA ALA A 317 -45.01 33.63 33.09
C ALA A 317 -44.74 34.97 33.78
N PHE A 318 -44.09 34.96 34.93
CA PHE A 318 -43.72 36.17 35.66
C PHE A 318 -42.26 36.53 35.43
N PHE A 319 -41.99 37.81 35.21
CA PHE A 319 -40.64 38.36 34.96
C PHE A 319 -40.44 39.67 35.72
N GLU A 320 -39.22 40.22 35.67
CA GLU A 320 -38.82 41.41 36.42
C GLU A 320 -39.14 41.29 37.92
N GLU A 321 -38.71 40.19 38.55
CA GLU A 321 -38.96 39.94 39.99
C GLU A 321 -40.46 39.96 40.35
N GLY A 322 -41.33 39.61 39.40
CA GLY A 322 -42.79 39.61 39.58
C GLY A 322 -43.45 40.98 39.40
N GLN A 323 -42.78 41.93 38.74
CA GLN A 323 -43.37 43.21 38.35
C GLN A 323 -44.09 43.15 37.00
N ALA A 324 -43.88 42.10 36.20
CA ALA A 324 -44.55 41.90 34.94
C ALA A 324 -44.95 40.44 34.73
N ALA A 325 -46.05 40.23 33.99
CA ALA A 325 -46.62 38.92 33.72
C ALA A 325 -46.98 38.80 32.24
N ALA A 326 -46.61 37.67 31.62
CA ALA A 326 -46.93 37.34 30.24
C ALA A 326 -47.90 36.16 30.21
N VAL A 327 -48.87 36.23 29.30
CA VAL A 327 -49.84 35.16 29.05
C VAL A 327 -49.83 34.84 27.57
N HIS A 328 -49.75 33.55 27.26
CA HIS A 328 -49.74 33.01 25.91
C HIS A 328 -51.13 32.48 25.55
N VAL A 329 -51.76 33.03 24.51
CA VAL A 329 -53.06 32.57 24.01
C VAL A 329 -52.87 31.96 22.63
N PRO A 330 -53.03 30.64 22.46
CA PRO A 330 -52.90 30.02 21.14
C PRO A 330 -53.99 30.52 20.19
N LEU A 331 -53.63 30.70 18.93
CA LEU A 331 -54.51 31.08 17.83
C LEU A 331 -54.39 30.10 16.67
N ASP A 332 -55.48 29.99 15.92
CA ASP A 332 -55.49 29.37 14.60
C ASP A 332 -56.02 30.40 13.61
N MET A 333 -55.15 30.81 12.68
CA MET A 333 -55.49 31.79 11.64
C MET A 333 -55.88 31.14 10.31
N GLY A 334 -55.73 29.82 10.18
CA GLY A 334 -55.85 29.12 8.91
C GLY A 334 -54.77 29.49 7.89
N VAL A 335 -54.84 28.86 6.72
CA VAL A 335 -53.95 29.15 5.58
C VAL A 335 -54.72 29.94 4.52
N GLY A 336 -54.08 30.94 3.92
CA GLY A 336 -54.65 31.75 2.84
C GLY A 336 -54.63 31.07 1.47
N GLY A 337 -53.83 30.01 1.30
CA GLY A 337 -53.74 29.28 0.04
C GLY A 337 -52.77 29.93 -0.95
N ASP A 338 -52.51 29.19 -2.02
CA ASP A 338 -51.51 29.54 -3.03
C ASP A 338 -52.14 30.35 -4.17
N GLU A 339 -52.05 31.67 -4.06
CA GLU A 339 -52.64 32.61 -5.01
C GLU A 339 -51.62 33.02 -6.07
N ASP A 340 -52.09 33.23 -7.31
CA ASP A 340 -51.28 33.83 -8.37
C ASP A 340 -50.91 35.27 -8.00
N LEU A 341 -49.60 35.55 -7.98
CA LEU A 341 -49.10 36.88 -7.61
C LEU A 341 -49.43 37.94 -8.67
N GLU A 342 -49.73 39.14 -8.18
CA GLU A 342 -49.90 40.31 -9.02
C GLU A 342 -48.53 40.93 -9.41
N GLN A 343 -48.50 41.63 -10.55
CA GLN A 343 -47.33 42.41 -10.96
C GLN A 343 -46.96 43.46 -9.90
N MET A 344 -45.65 43.63 -9.69
CA MET A 344 -45.06 44.49 -8.67
C MET A 344 -45.62 45.92 -8.64
N ASN A 345 -45.63 46.61 -9.78
CA ASN A 345 -46.02 48.02 -9.82
C ASN A 345 -47.52 48.24 -9.46
N PRO A 346 -48.49 47.51 -10.06
CA PRO A 346 -49.89 47.57 -9.64
C PRO A 346 -50.12 47.31 -8.15
N LEU A 347 -49.49 46.26 -7.61
CA LEU A 347 -49.64 45.86 -6.21
C LEU A 347 -49.11 46.94 -5.26
N LEU A 348 -47.87 47.42 -5.47
CA LEU A 348 -47.26 48.47 -4.65
C LEU A 348 -48.00 49.80 -4.77
N ASN A 349 -48.52 50.14 -5.95
CA ASN A 349 -49.34 51.34 -6.15
C ASN A 349 -50.67 51.25 -5.37
N ARG A 350 -51.36 50.10 -5.42
CA ARG A 350 -52.59 49.88 -4.65
C ARG A 350 -52.32 49.94 -3.15
N PHE A 351 -51.27 49.25 -2.69
CA PHE A 351 -50.83 49.24 -1.29
C PHE A 351 -50.52 50.66 -0.82
N SER A 352 -49.68 51.40 -1.55
CA SER A 352 -49.30 52.77 -1.19
C SER A 352 -50.51 53.71 -1.19
N SER A 353 -51.39 53.61 -2.20
CA SER A 353 -52.61 54.42 -2.28
C SER A 353 -53.55 54.18 -1.10
N HIS A 354 -53.63 52.95 -0.60
CA HIS A 354 -54.44 52.62 0.57
C HIS A 354 -54.00 53.38 1.82
N PHE A 355 -52.70 53.31 2.15
CA PHE A 355 -52.17 54.00 3.32
C PHE A 355 -52.11 55.53 3.14
N GLN A 356 -51.87 56.02 1.93
CA GLN A 356 -51.92 57.45 1.63
C GLN A 356 -53.31 58.06 1.88
N ARG A 357 -54.40 57.35 1.52
CA ARG A 357 -55.77 57.79 1.86
C ARG A 357 -56.00 57.93 3.37
N LEU A 358 -55.29 57.12 4.15
CA LEU A 358 -55.34 57.15 5.61
C LEU A 358 -54.35 58.15 6.21
N GLY A 359 -53.48 58.79 5.42
CA GLY A 359 -52.41 59.66 5.92
C GLY A 359 -51.28 58.90 6.62
N LEU A 360 -51.15 57.58 6.36
CA LEU A 360 -50.08 56.73 6.89
C LEU A 360 -48.95 56.57 5.88
N LYS A 361 -47.74 56.36 6.39
CA LYS A 361 -46.52 56.18 5.59
C LYS A 361 -45.82 54.89 6.00
N PRO A 362 -46.26 53.72 5.50
CA PRO A 362 -45.57 52.47 5.75
C PRO A 362 -44.15 52.53 5.19
N VAL A 363 -43.19 52.03 5.97
CA VAL A 363 -41.81 51.81 5.50
C VAL A 363 -41.81 50.50 4.73
N ILE A 364 -41.36 50.51 3.48
CA ILE A 364 -41.28 49.34 2.63
C ILE A 364 -39.81 49.10 2.26
N ASN A 365 -39.30 47.89 2.47
CA ASN A 365 -37.93 47.51 2.12
C ASN A 365 -37.94 46.23 1.28
N GLU A 366 -37.11 46.18 0.24
CA GLU A 366 -36.92 44.95 -0.54
C GLU A 366 -36.05 43.96 0.25
N LYS A 367 -36.54 42.73 0.43
CA LYS A 367 -35.80 41.66 1.09
C LYS A 367 -34.81 41.09 0.07
N ALA A 368 -33.53 41.11 0.41
CA ALA A 368 -32.50 40.54 -0.45
C ALA A 368 -32.81 39.05 -0.70
N THR A 369 -32.85 38.66 -1.98
CA THR A 369 -32.94 37.24 -2.33
C THR A 369 -31.57 36.63 -2.03
N GLU A 370 -31.46 35.82 -0.98
CA GLU A 370 -30.23 35.08 -0.71
C GLU A 370 -29.93 34.14 -1.89
N GLU A 371 -28.74 34.26 -2.48
CA GLU A 371 -28.26 33.34 -3.51
C GLU A 371 -28.03 31.95 -2.88
N GLN A 372 -29.08 31.17 -2.74
CA GLN A 372 -28.97 29.80 -2.27
C GLN A 372 -28.44 28.91 -3.39
N ARG A 373 -27.31 28.25 -3.15
CA ARG A 373 -26.73 27.26 -4.08
C ARG A 373 -27.44 25.91 -3.89
N GLN A 374 -27.62 25.17 -4.98
CA GLN A 374 -28.06 23.78 -4.94
C GLN A 374 -26.85 22.93 -4.57
N VAL A 375 -26.90 22.27 -3.42
CA VAL A 375 -25.79 21.45 -2.93
C VAL A 375 -26.37 20.05 -2.71
N MET A 376 -25.78 19.04 -3.33
CA MET A 376 -26.20 17.66 -3.12
C MET A 376 -25.73 17.17 -1.73
N PRO A 377 -26.39 16.17 -1.12
CA PRO A 377 -25.93 15.59 0.13
C PRO A 377 -24.47 15.08 0.01
N GLY A 378 -23.54 15.73 0.71
CA GLY A 378 -22.11 15.38 0.71
C GLY A 378 -21.18 16.38 -0.01
N GLU A 379 -21.72 17.39 -0.69
CA GLU A 379 -20.92 18.50 -1.26
C GLU A 379 -20.77 19.66 -0.28
N ASP A 380 -19.69 20.45 -0.44
CA ASP A 380 -19.45 21.64 0.36
C ASP A 380 -20.55 22.68 0.11
N PRO A 381 -21.30 23.12 1.13
CA PRO A 381 -22.32 24.15 1.00
C PRO A 381 -21.84 25.47 0.38
N ASN A 382 -20.52 25.71 0.38
CA ASN A 382 -19.89 26.93 -0.14
C ASN A 382 -19.17 26.73 -1.48
N ASP A 383 -19.37 25.60 -2.18
CA ASP A 383 -18.70 25.37 -3.47
C ASP A 383 -19.04 26.50 -4.48
N PRO A 384 -18.03 27.26 -4.96
CA PRO A 384 -18.18 28.30 -5.97
C PRO A 384 -18.84 27.83 -7.27
N ASN A 385 -18.77 26.54 -7.58
CA ASN A 385 -19.21 25.93 -8.84
C ASN A 385 -20.56 25.21 -8.75
N ALA A 386 -21.16 25.10 -7.56
CA ALA A 386 -22.48 24.50 -7.39
C ALA A 386 -23.56 25.26 -8.19
N PRO A 387 -24.50 24.56 -8.86
CA PRO A 387 -25.56 25.22 -9.60
C PRO A 387 -26.38 26.13 -8.67
N LYS A 388 -26.61 27.38 -9.09
CA LYS A 388 -27.44 28.31 -8.31
C LYS A 388 -28.89 27.82 -8.31
N LYS A 389 -29.61 27.90 -7.17
CA LYS A 389 -31.06 27.68 -7.21
C LYS A 389 -31.67 28.67 -8.20
N PRO A 390 -32.67 28.24 -8.99
CA PRO A 390 -33.44 29.16 -9.82
C PRO A 390 -33.91 30.33 -8.96
N GLU A 391 -33.62 31.55 -9.41
CA GLU A 391 -34.15 32.70 -8.70
C GLU A 391 -35.68 32.61 -8.68
N PRO A 392 -36.32 32.95 -7.55
CA PRO A 392 -37.77 33.02 -7.49
C PRO A 392 -38.29 33.98 -8.57
N PHE A 393 -39.43 33.63 -9.18
CA PHE A 393 -40.12 34.51 -10.14
C PHE A 393 -40.80 35.71 -9.47
N TRP A 394 -40.71 35.81 -8.14
CA TRP A 394 -41.24 36.89 -7.33
C TRP A 394 -40.13 37.68 -6.61
N ARG A 395 -40.49 38.89 -6.16
CA ARG A 395 -39.73 39.69 -5.19
C ARG A 395 -40.51 39.77 -3.89
N THR A 396 -39.79 39.86 -2.79
CA THR A 396 -40.38 39.98 -1.45
C THR A 396 -40.04 41.34 -0.87
N PHE A 397 -41.06 42.07 -0.42
CA PHE A 397 -40.89 43.34 0.29
C PHE A 397 -41.41 43.18 1.72
N THR A 398 -40.69 43.71 2.70
CA THR A 398 -41.22 43.85 4.07
C THR A 398 -41.87 45.22 4.20
N PHE A 399 -42.94 45.31 4.97
CA PHE A 399 -43.54 46.58 5.32
C PHE A 399 -43.82 46.69 6.82
N SER A 400 -43.73 47.92 7.32
CA SER A 400 -44.02 48.23 8.73
C SER A 400 -44.66 49.60 8.84
N TYR A 401 -45.69 49.74 9.68
CA TYR A 401 -46.25 51.03 10.02
C TYR A 401 -46.78 51.06 11.46
N GLU A 402 -46.83 52.27 12.02
CA GLU A 402 -47.44 52.54 13.31
C GLU A 402 -48.66 53.45 13.17
N SER A 403 -49.68 53.23 13.98
CA SER A 403 -50.89 54.05 13.99
C SER A 403 -51.56 54.06 15.36
N PRO A 404 -52.16 55.19 15.78
CA PRO A 404 -53.08 55.21 16.92
C PRO A 404 -54.42 54.55 16.59
N ARG A 405 -54.72 54.30 15.31
CA ARG A 405 -55.94 53.63 14.85
C ARG A 405 -55.77 52.13 14.84
N ALA A 406 -56.85 51.42 15.17
CA ALA A 406 -56.84 49.97 15.24
C ALA A 406 -56.69 49.30 13.85
N PRO A 407 -56.25 48.03 13.80
CA PRO A 407 -56.05 47.29 12.55
C PRO A 407 -57.30 47.21 11.68
N ASN A 408 -58.50 47.11 12.27
CA ASN A 408 -59.76 47.10 11.54
C ASN A 408 -60.03 48.40 10.75
N GLU A 409 -59.51 49.55 11.22
CA GLU A 409 -59.65 50.84 10.52
C GLU A 409 -58.56 51.07 9.48
N THR A 410 -57.38 50.48 9.69
CA THR A 410 -56.21 50.70 8.84
C THR A 410 -56.03 49.64 7.76
N LEU A 411 -56.54 48.42 7.96
CA LEU A 411 -56.38 47.27 7.05
C LEU A 411 -57.68 46.84 6.37
N SER A 412 -58.85 47.34 6.80
CA SER A 412 -60.11 46.99 6.15
C SER A 412 -60.11 47.43 4.68
N GLY A 413 -60.46 46.50 3.79
CA GLY A 413 -60.44 46.72 2.34
C GLY A 413 -59.06 46.64 1.70
N LEU A 414 -57.99 46.38 2.47
CA LEU A 414 -56.67 46.07 1.94
C LEU A 414 -56.60 44.57 1.61
N ALA A 415 -56.89 44.25 0.35
CA ALA A 415 -56.77 42.91 -0.19
C ALA A 415 -55.82 42.88 -1.39
N GLY A 416 -55.19 41.73 -1.60
CA GLY A 416 -54.28 41.50 -2.72
C GLY A 416 -53.57 40.16 -2.62
N PRO A 417 -53.49 39.40 -3.73
CA PRO A 417 -52.65 38.20 -3.79
C PRO A 417 -51.22 38.51 -3.34
N GLY A 418 -50.65 37.63 -2.52
CA GLY A 418 -49.28 37.79 -2.01
C GLY A 418 -49.09 38.84 -0.92
N LEU A 419 -50.14 39.52 -0.44
CA LEU A 419 -50.02 40.37 0.75
C LEU A 419 -50.26 39.53 2.00
N ARG A 420 -49.31 39.54 2.95
CA ARG A 420 -49.36 38.74 4.19
C ARG A 420 -48.96 39.59 5.40
N LEU A 421 -49.65 39.41 6.52
CA LEU A 421 -49.24 40.00 7.80
C LEU A 421 -48.36 39.00 8.55
N THR A 422 -47.34 39.51 9.23
CA THR A 422 -46.46 38.69 10.07
C THR A 422 -46.73 38.93 11.54
N GLU A 423 -46.99 40.18 11.93
CA GLU A 423 -47.22 40.57 13.32
C GLU A 423 -48.13 41.81 13.41
N ILE A 424 -49.06 41.78 14.37
CA ILE A 424 -49.77 42.97 14.83
C ILE A 424 -49.47 43.13 16.31
N SER A 425 -48.85 44.24 16.69
CA SER A 425 -48.63 44.58 18.09
C SER A 425 -49.37 45.84 18.51
N VAL A 426 -49.74 45.89 19.79
CA VAL A 426 -50.33 47.07 20.42
C VAL A 426 -49.64 47.31 21.75
N ASN A 427 -49.35 48.57 22.04
CA ASN A 427 -48.73 49.01 23.28
C ASN A 427 -49.58 50.10 23.91
N LEU A 428 -49.77 50.04 25.22
CA LEU A 428 -50.40 51.11 26.00
C LEU A 428 -49.32 52.06 26.51
N ASN A 429 -49.43 53.34 26.16
CA ASN A 429 -48.64 54.38 26.80
C ASN A 429 -49.32 54.81 28.11
N PHE A 430 -48.67 54.54 29.25
CA PHE A 430 -49.19 54.85 30.57
C PHE A 430 -49.36 56.35 30.85
N GLU A 431 -48.57 57.22 30.21
CA GLU A 431 -48.61 58.67 30.43
C GLU A 431 -49.76 59.33 29.67
N SER A 432 -49.98 58.92 28.41
CA SER A 432 -51.01 59.50 27.54
C SER A 432 -52.32 58.71 27.55
N ALA A 433 -52.35 57.51 28.14
CA ALA A 433 -53.45 56.55 28.09
C ALA A 433 -53.90 56.22 26.65
N GLN A 434 -52.97 56.27 25.69
CA GLN A 434 -53.23 55.97 24.28
C GLN A 434 -52.64 54.62 23.89
N LEU A 435 -53.38 53.89 23.05
CA LEU A 435 -52.91 52.67 22.41
C LEU A 435 -52.22 53.02 21.09
N THR A 436 -51.01 52.50 20.90
CA THR A 436 -50.27 52.58 19.65
C THR A 436 -50.18 51.20 19.04
N TRP A 437 -50.71 51.05 17.83
CA TRP A 437 -50.65 49.83 17.04
C TRP A 437 -49.47 49.87 16.10
N LYS A 438 -48.80 48.73 15.94
CA LYS A 438 -47.78 48.50 14.93
C LYS A 438 -48.15 47.25 14.14
N VAL A 439 -48.02 47.33 12.83
CA VAL A 439 -48.31 46.22 11.91
C VAL A 439 -47.11 45.98 11.05
N ASP A 440 -46.67 44.73 11.02
CA ASP A 440 -45.59 44.23 10.20
C ASP A 440 -46.13 43.17 9.23
N GLY A 441 -45.59 43.14 8.02
CA GLY A 441 -45.98 42.17 7.01
C GLY A 441 -45.02 42.06 5.84
N GLU A 442 -45.36 41.17 4.93
CA GLU A 442 -44.61 40.90 3.70
C GLU A 442 -45.52 41.04 2.47
N ILE A 443 -44.94 41.53 1.38
CA ILE A 443 -45.55 41.67 0.07
C ILE A 443 -44.76 40.79 -0.89
N TYR A 444 -45.43 39.78 -1.41
CA TYR A 444 -44.92 38.92 -2.48
C TYR A 444 -45.47 39.45 -3.80
N ALA A 445 -44.58 39.80 -4.73
CA ALA A 445 -44.98 40.38 -6.00
C ALA A 445 -44.25 39.73 -7.18
N GLN A 446 -44.94 39.53 -8.29
CA GLN A 446 -44.33 39.00 -9.51
C GLN A 446 -43.30 40.00 -10.07
N LYS A 447 -42.14 39.47 -10.48
CA LYS A 447 -41.01 40.23 -11.06
C LYS A 447 -41.39 41.04 -12.29
#